data_AF-A0A4R9JLX4-F1
#
_entry.id   AF-A0A4R9JLX4-F1
#
_cell.length_a   1.000
_cell.length_b   1.000
_cell.length_c   1.000
_cell.angle_alpha   90.00
_cell.angle_beta   90.00
_cell.angle_gamma   90.00
#
_symmetry.space_group_name_H-M   'P 1'
#
loop_
_entity.id
_entity.type
_entity.pdbx_description
1 polymer ?
#
loop_
_entity_poly.entity_id
_entity_poly.type
_entity_poly.pdbx_seq_one_letter_code
_entity_poly.pdbx_strand_id
1 'polypeptide(L)'
;MIYHQGHNYHFFIADLDSVARFVATPHPFYPVPIHKIPTLPSVSTDPIVFPRFLYDLSYNRQTFERIPVHTPPYYKSPDQKSDYFQKPKPGFLPAKRTIGGCKQTKTELFRSKRDKFNQTKYLSLRDIVNPEFDESMVLQEIDSLYMDKKSKLYLNRLVAILYSGTKEEEMKIVSNLFRFETEFAFFLSKQMFTVELIPLIHGSFLQEILRTHDERYFHFILSILSPPVLEVIRRSISKNKMKHIETAPKVKPPEGEDLISIIESELYKRFARNLYYEEGTIFTYREEGEENGKETIPFEDSERFDFTGNGEFLEFYGKTKTKLFFKTKEWMESIRFDFFLTRKEIETKEFHRLPKDLILEIPYYETGLFLVGAGITKPKQCFEFSLLWFDY
;
A
#
# COMPACT_ATOMS: atom_id res chain seq x y z
N MET A 1 7.39 -13.46 -2.96
CA MET A 1 7.54 -12.34 -2.00
C MET A 1 8.98 -11.89 -1.94
N ILE A 2 9.22 -10.65 -2.32
CA ILE A 2 10.55 -10.04 -2.28
C ILE A 2 10.45 -8.74 -1.52
N TYR A 3 11.02 -8.70 -0.32
CA TYR A 3 11.23 -7.47 0.42
C TYR A 3 12.53 -6.84 -0.06
N HIS A 4 12.47 -5.59 -0.50
CA HIS A 4 13.66 -4.79 -0.78
C HIS A 4 13.73 -3.61 0.18
N GLN A 5 14.87 -3.50 0.85
CA GLN A 5 15.18 -2.32 1.63
C GLN A 5 15.85 -1.30 0.70
N GLY A 6 15.28 -0.10 0.56
CA GLY A 6 15.89 1.05 -0.11
C GLY A 6 16.72 1.92 0.85
N HIS A 7 17.22 3.06 0.39
CA HIS A 7 17.84 4.06 1.26
C HIS A 7 16.77 4.77 2.10
N ASN A 8 15.70 5.24 1.48
CA ASN A 8 14.66 6.05 2.11
C ASN A 8 13.34 5.31 2.27
N TYR A 9 13.11 4.27 1.48
CA TYR A 9 11.84 3.55 1.41
C TYR A 9 12.02 2.05 1.62
N HIS A 10 10.99 1.42 2.15
CA HIS A 10 10.81 -0.03 2.11
C HIS A 10 9.89 -0.38 0.93
N PHE A 11 10.21 -1.50 0.27
CA PHE A 11 9.44 -2.03 -0.84
C PHE A 11 9.00 -3.44 -0.52
N PHE A 12 7.69 -3.67 -0.47
CA PHE A 12 7.14 -5.01 -0.50
C PHE A 12 6.70 -5.32 -1.93
N ILE A 13 7.33 -6.31 -2.55
CA ILE A 13 6.86 -6.89 -3.80
C ILE A 13 6.15 -8.19 -3.44
N ALA A 14 4.83 -8.18 -3.62
CA ALA A 14 3.99 -9.35 -3.45
C ALA A 14 3.58 -9.90 -4.82
N ASP A 15 3.66 -11.22 -4.93
CA ASP A 15 3.05 -11.99 -6.01
C ASP A 15 1.63 -12.42 -5.58
N LEU A 16 0.77 -12.81 -6.52
CA LEU A 16 -0.61 -13.27 -6.23
C LEU A 16 -0.66 -14.36 -5.16
N ASP A 17 0.38 -15.18 -5.07
CA ASP A 17 0.47 -16.30 -4.12
C ASP A 17 1.11 -15.95 -2.77
N SER A 18 1.49 -14.69 -2.54
CA SER A 18 2.24 -14.31 -1.32
C SER A 18 1.65 -13.09 -0.62
N VAL A 19 1.45 -13.23 0.69
CA VAL A 19 0.95 -12.17 1.59
C VAL A 19 2.09 -11.70 2.49
N ALA A 20 2.33 -10.39 2.53
CA ALA A 20 3.24 -9.77 3.47
C ALA A 20 2.49 -9.39 4.75
N ARG A 21 2.81 -10.05 5.87
CA ARG A 21 2.44 -9.61 7.22
C ARG A 21 3.59 -8.81 7.79
N PHE A 22 3.31 -7.58 8.20
CA PHE A 22 4.29 -6.72 8.84
C PHE A 22 3.62 -5.85 9.89
N VAL A 23 4.38 -5.52 10.93
CA VAL A 23 3.93 -4.59 11.97
C VAL A 23 4.66 -3.28 11.71
N ALA A 24 3.90 -2.22 11.45
CA ALA A 24 4.44 -0.89 11.29
C ALA A 24 3.85 0.02 12.35
N THR A 25 4.72 0.67 13.13
CA THR A 25 4.30 1.64 14.16
C THR A 25 4.71 3.03 13.69
N PRO A 26 3.76 3.98 13.56
CA PRO A 26 4.10 5.38 13.29
C PRO A 26 5.03 5.93 14.37
N HIS A 27 6.29 6.11 14.00
CA HIS A 27 7.34 6.64 14.85
C HIS A 27 8.24 7.43 13.91
N PRO A 28 7.98 8.73 13.72
CA PRO A 28 8.73 9.51 12.74
C PRO A 28 10.09 9.89 13.32
N PHE A 29 11.13 9.85 12.47
CA PHE A 29 12.45 10.34 12.81
C PHE A 29 12.43 11.87 13.00
N TYR A 30 11.63 12.55 12.18
CA TYR A 30 11.41 13.98 12.28
C TYR A 30 10.17 14.33 13.12
N PRO A 31 10.00 15.58 13.59
CA PRO A 31 8.89 15.97 14.46
C PRO A 31 7.57 16.15 13.69
N VAL A 32 7.21 15.16 12.87
CA VAL A 32 5.95 15.11 12.12
C VAL A 32 4.85 14.65 13.09
N PRO A 33 3.68 15.32 13.14
CA PRO A 33 2.59 14.87 14.01
C PRO A 33 2.10 13.46 13.67
N ILE A 34 2.02 12.57 14.65
CA ILE A 34 1.65 11.15 14.45
C ILE A 34 0.29 10.99 13.75
N HIS A 35 -0.69 11.85 14.08
CA HIS A 35 -2.02 11.81 13.45
C HIS A 35 -2.01 12.14 11.95
N LYS A 36 -0.95 12.75 11.42
CA LYS A 36 -0.77 13.00 9.99
C LYS A 36 -0.11 11.83 9.25
N ILE A 37 0.36 10.82 9.98
CA ILE A 37 1.06 9.67 9.40
C ILE A 37 0.03 8.59 9.05
N PRO A 38 -0.08 8.17 7.77
CA PRO A 38 -1.01 7.12 7.36
C PRO A 38 -0.78 5.80 8.10
N THR A 39 -1.85 5.11 8.50
CA THR A 39 -1.74 3.76 9.06
C THR A 39 -1.53 2.74 7.93
N LEU A 40 -0.39 2.05 7.94
CA LEU A 40 -0.12 0.99 6.98
C LEU A 40 -0.97 -0.26 7.26
N PRO A 41 -1.35 -1.06 6.25
CA PRO A 41 -1.97 -2.36 6.49
C PRO A 41 -1.03 -3.28 7.27
N SER A 42 -1.58 -4.09 8.18
CA SER A 42 -0.83 -5.17 8.83
C SER A 42 -0.55 -6.35 7.90
N VAL A 43 -1.36 -6.48 6.83
CA VAL A 43 -1.35 -7.58 5.87
C VAL A 43 -1.60 -7.02 4.47
N SER A 44 -0.76 -7.35 3.49
CA SER A 44 -0.97 -6.92 2.10
C SER A 44 -0.44 -7.92 1.06
N THR A 45 -1.07 -7.94 -0.11
CA THR A 45 -0.65 -8.65 -1.33
C THR A 45 -0.41 -7.68 -2.49
N ASP A 46 -0.53 -6.37 -2.25
CA ASP A 46 -0.19 -5.35 -3.24
C ASP A 46 1.25 -4.90 -3.05
N PRO A 47 1.90 -4.41 -4.12
CA PRO A 47 3.17 -3.73 -3.99
C PRO A 47 3.00 -2.45 -3.16
N ILE A 48 3.79 -2.31 -2.10
CA ILE A 48 3.71 -1.13 -1.21
C ILE A 48 5.08 -0.44 -1.17
N VAL A 49 5.04 0.88 -1.31
CA VAL A 49 6.17 1.79 -1.08
C VAL A 49 5.87 2.60 0.17
N PHE A 50 6.71 2.54 1.19
CA PHE A 50 6.51 3.34 2.40
C PHE A 50 7.83 3.88 2.98
N PRO A 51 7.82 5.10 3.53
CA PRO A 51 9.02 5.81 3.95
C PRO A 51 9.60 5.27 5.26
N ARG A 52 10.90 4.96 5.27
CA ARG A 52 11.66 4.47 6.43
C ARG A 52 11.77 5.49 7.56
N PHE A 53 11.62 6.77 7.24
CA PHE A 53 11.76 7.86 8.21
C PHE A 53 10.47 8.15 8.99
N LEU A 54 9.36 7.45 8.71
CA LEU A 54 8.07 7.63 9.40
C LEU A 54 7.66 6.46 10.31
N TYR A 55 8.27 5.29 10.18
CA TYR A 55 7.82 4.08 10.84
C TYR A 55 8.98 3.26 11.40
N ASP A 56 8.75 2.63 12.55
CA ASP A 56 9.48 1.40 12.92
C ASP A 56 8.73 0.21 12.30
N LEU A 57 9.47 -0.75 11.73
CA LEU A 57 8.93 -1.89 10.99
C LEU A 57 9.45 -3.21 11.57
N SER A 58 8.55 -4.15 11.82
CA SER A 58 8.88 -5.54 12.10
C SER A 58 8.35 -6.44 10.99
N TYR A 59 9.24 -7.20 10.37
CA TYR A 59 8.92 -8.10 9.26
C TYR A 59 9.88 -9.29 9.26
N ASN A 60 9.34 -10.50 9.08
CA ASN A 60 10.12 -11.75 9.02
C ASN A 60 11.15 -11.89 10.18
N ARG A 61 10.70 -11.61 11.41
CA ARG A 61 11.52 -11.62 12.65
C ARG A 61 12.71 -10.63 12.65
N GLN A 62 12.76 -9.72 11.69
CA GLN A 62 13.71 -8.61 11.66
C GLN A 62 12.98 -7.33 12.05
N THR A 63 13.68 -6.48 12.81
CA THR A 63 13.17 -5.14 13.17
C THR A 63 14.04 -4.10 12.47
N PHE A 64 13.39 -3.13 11.85
CA PHE A 64 13.99 -2.00 11.16
C PHE A 64 13.53 -0.73 11.85
N GLU A 65 14.47 -0.05 12.48
CA GLU A 65 14.21 1.24 13.11
C GLU A 65 14.08 2.35 12.06
N ARG A 66 13.34 3.39 12.42
CA ARG A 66 13.28 4.62 11.65
C ARG A 66 14.66 5.25 11.49
N ILE A 67 14.96 5.77 10.31
CA ILE A 67 16.24 6.43 10.01
C ILE A 67 16.03 7.81 9.39
N PRO A 68 17.02 8.73 9.43
CA PRO A 68 16.96 9.98 8.68
C PRO A 68 16.89 9.72 7.18
N VAL A 69 16.33 10.70 6.45
CA VAL A 69 16.38 10.70 4.99
C VAL A 69 17.84 10.80 4.53
N HIS A 70 18.18 9.93 3.59
CA HIS A 70 19.45 9.85 2.91
C HIS A 70 19.31 10.46 1.51
N THR A 71 20.02 11.55 1.25
CA THR A 71 20.10 12.19 -0.08
C THR A 71 21.55 12.17 -0.57
N PRO A 72 21.77 12.11 -1.90
CA PRO A 72 23.09 12.37 -2.45
C PRO A 72 23.59 13.76 -2.05
N PRO A 73 24.91 13.97 -1.97
CA PRO A 73 25.45 15.31 -1.80
C PRO A 73 25.14 16.16 -3.04
N TYR A 74 24.81 17.44 -2.83
CA TYR A 74 24.52 18.37 -3.91
C TYR A 74 25.77 18.68 -4.75
N TYR A 75 25.62 18.73 -6.08
CA TYR A 75 26.73 18.76 -7.06
C TYR A 75 27.84 19.77 -6.81
N LYS A 76 27.51 20.93 -6.25
CA LYS A 76 28.47 22.00 -6.01
C LYS A 76 29.20 21.90 -4.66
N SER A 77 28.94 20.84 -3.89
CA SER A 77 29.59 20.63 -2.60
C SER A 77 31.07 20.26 -2.79
N PRO A 78 32.02 20.95 -2.12
CA PRO A 78 33.45 20.78 -2.32
C PRO A 78 34.01 19.40 -1.92
N ASP A 79 33.28 18.62 -1.11
CA ASP A 79 33.75 17.34 -0.53
C ASP A 79 33.32 16.05 -1.30
N GLN A 80 32.92 16.14 -2.57
CA GLN A 80 32.33 14.97 -3.28
C GLN A 80 33.35 13.90 -3.68
N LYS A 81 33.35 12.76 -2.95
CA LYS A 81 33.86 11.49 -3.48
C LYS A 81 32.86 10.87 -4.45
N SER A 82 33.33 10.48 -5.63
CA SER A 82 32.59 9.87 -6.75
C SER A 82 31.86 8.56 -6.42
N ASP A 83 32.10 7.99 -5.25
CA ASP A 83 31.72 6.62 -4.89
C ASP A 83 30.21 6.44 -4.72
N TYR A 84 29.46 7.51 -4.45
CA TYR A 84 28.00 7.46 -4.25
C TYR A 84 27.24 6.86 -5.45
N PHE A 85 27.75 7.09 -6.66
CA PHE A 85 27.09 6.66 -7.90
C PHE A 85 27.64 5.34 -8.46
N GLN A 86 28.71 4.80 -7.89
CA GLN A 86 29.47 3.70 -8.50
C GLN A 86 29.07 2.31 -8.00
N LYS A 87 28.43 2.19 -6.83
CA LYS A 87 28.03 0.89 -6.27
C LYS A 87 26.51 0.76 -6.22
N PRO A 88 25.88 0.04 -7.18
CA PRO A 88 24.45 -0.23 -7.11
C PRO A 88 24.13 -1.05 -5.86
N LYS A 89 23.02 -0.71 -5.19
CA LYS A 89 22.50 -1.51 -4.09
C LYS A 89 22.00 -2.85 -4.63
N PRO A 90 22.16 -3.97 -3.90
CA PRO A 90 21.56 -5.24 -4.29
C PRO A 90 20.05 -5.09 -4.53
N GLY A 91 19.58 -5.48 -5.72
CA GLY A 91 18.18 -5.37 -6.12
C GLY A 91 17.78 -4.02 -6.75
N PHE A 92 18.71 -3.07 -6.90
CA PHE A 92 18.44 -1.78 -7.54
C PHE A 92 19.34 -1.56 -8.75
N LEU A 93 18.80 -0.87 -9.76
CA LEU A 93 19.59 -0.39 -10.89
C LEU A 93 20.58 0.71 -10.45
N PRO A 94 21.68 0.92 -11.20
CA PRO A 94 22.60 2.01 -10.95
C PRO A 94 21.90 3.35 -10.84
N ALA A 95 22.39 4.20 -9.94
CA ALA A 95 21.90 5.56 -9.81
C ALA A 95 22.35 6.40 -11.01
N LYS A 96 21.41 7.07 -11.66
CA LYS A 96 21.66 8.09 -12.67
C LYS A 96 21.41 9.46 -12.06
N ARG A 97 22.27 10.39 -12.44
CA ARG A 97 22.16 11.80 -12.08
C ARG A 97 21.88 12.64 -13.32
N THR A 98 21.06 13.66 -13.17
CA THR A 98 20.75 14.62 -14.22
C THR A 98 20.62 16.00 -13.59
N ILE A 99 21.35 16.97 -14.15
CA ILE A 99 21.29 18.37 -13.73
C ILE A 99 20.32 19.11 -14.66
N GLY A 100 19.40 19.86 -14.07
CA GLY A 100 18.33 20.52 -14.79
C GLY A 100 17.23 19.59 -15.28
N GLY A 101 16.11 20.21 -15.65
CA GLY A 101 15.01 19.54 -16.35
C GLY A 101 15.27 19.45 -17.84
N CYS A 102 14.62 18.49 -18.50
CA CYS A 102 14.70 18.30 -19.95
C CYS A 102 14.21 19.51 -20.76
N LYS A 103 13.29 20.30 -20.20
CA LYS A 103 12.76 21.52 -20.79
C LYS A 103 13.05 22.71 -19.88
N GLN A 104 13.64 23.74 -20.48
CA GLN A 104 13.96 25.01 -19.82
C GLN A 104 13.27 26.21 -20.50
N THR A 105 12.50 25.95 -21.56
CA THR A 105 11.82 26.96 -22.35
C THR A 105 10.35 26.60 -22.55
N LYS A 106 9.55 27.61 -22.89
CA LYS A 106 8.12 27.44 -23.17
C LYS A 106 7.90 26.29 -24.14
N THR A 107 7.14 25.29 -23.72
CA THR A 107 6.90 24.08 -24.49
C THR A 107 5.39 23.84 -24.54
N GLU A 108 4.90 23.45 -25.71
CA GLU A 108 3.50 23.07 -25.87
C GLU A 108 3.33 21.62 -25.44
N LEU A 109 2.37 21.38 -24.55
CA LEU A 109 2.03 20.05 -24.05
C LEU A 109 0.53 19.84 -24.17
N PHE A 110 0.13 18.59 -24.35
CA PHE A 110 -1.28 18.20 -24.40
C PHE A 110 -1.75 17.87 -23.00
N ARG A 111 -2.55 18.76 -22.42
CA ARG A 111 -3.15 18.58 -21.10
C ARG A 111 -4.38 17.70 -21.21
N SER A 112 -4.46 16.74 -20.30
CA SER A 112 -5.62 15.88 -20.10
C SER A 112 -5.97 15.86 -18.62
N LYS A 113 -7.27 15.73 -18.35
CA LYS A 113 -7.76 15.43 -17.00
C LYS A 113 -7.84 13.92 -16.87
N ARG A 114 -7.21 13.37 -15.84
CA ARG A 114 -7.22 11.94 -15.54
C ARG A 114 -7.73 11.72 -14.14
N ASP A 115 -8.49 10.66 -13.94
CA ASP A 115 -8.93 10.28 -12.61
C ASP A 115 -7.72 9.83 -11.78
N LYS A 116 -7.63 10.38 -10.57
CA LYS A 116 -6.65 9.96 -9.59
C LYS A 116 -7.18 8.69 -8.94
N PHE A 117 -6.56 7.57 -9.29
CA PHE A 117 -6.89 6.29 -8.68
C PHE A 117 -6.16 6.15 -7.35
N ASN A 118 -6.89 5.66 -6.36
CA ASN A 118 -6.33 5.04 -5.17
C ASN A 118 -6.55 3.52 -5.27
N GLN A 119 -5.67 2.74 -4.65
CA GLN A 119 -5.75 1.28 -4.64
C GLN A 119 -5.91 0.79 -3.21
N THR A 120 -6.90 -0.07 -3.01
CA THR A 120 -7.11 -0.75 -1.73
C THR A 120 -7.62 -2.16 -1.99
N LYS A 121 -7.61 -3.00 -0.95
CA LYS A 121 -8.32 -4.27 -0.98
C LYS A 121 -9.52 -4.21 -0.07
N TYR A 122 -10.55 -4.95 -0.48
CA TYR A 122 -11.70 -5.21 0.37
C TYR A 122 -12.03 -6.70 0.34
N LEU A 123 -12.77 -7.12 1.34
CA LEU A 123 -13.30 -8.46 1.44
C LEU A 123 -14.70 -8.49 0.83
N SER A 124 -14.89 -9.21 -0.28
CA SER A 124 -16.23 -9.44 -0.82
C SER A 124 -16.90 -10.55 -0.03
N LEU A 125 -17.95 -10.23 0.74
CA LEU A 125 -18.69 -11.27 1.47
C LEU A 125 -19.37 -12.27 0.51
N ARG A 126 -19.68 -11.89 -0.73
CA ARG A 126 -20.25 -12.82 -1.73
C ARG A 126 -19.33 -14.02 -2.00
N ASP A 127 -18.02 -13.81 -1.93
CA ASP A 127 -17.04 -14.88 -2.15
C ASP A 127 -16.84 -15.79 -0.91
N ILE A 128 -17.46 -15.44 0.22
CA ILE A 128 -17.15 -16.02 1.54
C ILE A 128 -18.37 -16.69 2.13
N VAL A 129 -19.51 -16.00 2.07
CA VAL A 129 -20.80 -16.45 2.56
C VAL A 129 -21.21 -17.74 1.86
N ASN A 130 -21.77 -18.67 2.62
CA ASN A 130 -22.30 -19.91 2.07
C ASN A 130 -23.32 -19.61 0.95
N PRO A 131 -23.09 -20.10 -0.29
CA PRO A 131 -24.03 -19.90 -1.40
C PRO A 131 -25.44 -20.40 -1.13
N GLU A 132 -25.61 -21.33 -0.17
CA GLU A 132 -26.90 -21.88 0.23
C GLU A 132 -27.68 -20.99 1.20
N PHE A 133 -27.06 -19.95 1.77
CA PHE A 133 -27.71 -19.05 2.73
C PHE A 133 -28.48 -17.94 2.00
N ASP A 134 -29.74 -17.77 2.37
CA ASP A 134 -30.51 -16.58 2.02
C ASP A 134 -30.10 -15.37 2.87
N GLU A 135 -30.53 -14.18 2.47
CA GLU A 135 -30.20 -12.93 3.17
C GLU A 135 -30.51 -12.99 4.67
N SER A 136 -31.63 -13.61 5.05
CA SER A 136 -32.07 -13.69 6.44
C SER A 136 -31.18 -14.60 7.29
N MET A 137 -30.73 -15.72 6.73
CA MET A 137 -29.80 -16.64 7.38
C MET A 137 -28.44 -16.00 7.60
N VAL A 138 -27.94 -15.23 6.64
CA VAL A 138 -26.66 -14.51 6.78
C VAL A 138 -26.72 -13.47 7.89
N LEU A 139 -27.82 -12.72 7.98
CA LEU A 139 -28.01 -11.71 9.02
C LEU A 139 -28.05 -12.35 10.43
N GLN A 140 -28.72 -13.50 10.57
CA GLN A 140 -28.74 -14.25 11.84
C GLN A 140 -27.33 -14.72 12.24
N GLU A 141 -26.55 -15.22 11.28
CA GLU A 141 -25.18 -15.66 11.53
C GLU A 141 -24.29 -14.48 11.93
N ILE A 142 -24.42 -13.30 11.30
CA ILE A 142 -23.71 -12.06 11.67
C ILE A 142 -24.05 -11.63 13.10
N ASP A 143 -25.32 -11.72 13.49
CA ASP A 143 -25.76 -11.37 14.84
C ASP A 143 -25.11 -12.27 15.91
N SER A 144 -24.78 -13.52 15.56
CA SER A 144 -24.09 -14.46 16.45
C SER A 144 -22.58 -14.17 16.61
N LEU A 145 -21.96 -13.43 15.69
CA LEU A 145 -20.51 -13.17 15.70
C LEU A 145 -20.07 -12.34 16.91
N TYR A 146 -18.84 -12.54 17.37
CA TYR A 146 -18.29 -11.77 18.49
C TYR A 146 -17.60 -10.48 18.00
N MET A 147 -18.41 -9.56 17.46
CA MET A 147 -17.97 -8.25 16.97
C MET A 147 -18.71 -7.10 17.66
N ASP A 148 -18.12 -5.90 17.64
CA ASP A 148 -18.78 -4.70 18.16
C ASP A 148 -20.02 -4.32 17.32
N LYS A 149 -20.92 -3.55 17.95
CA LYS A 149 -22.20 -3.16 17.33
C LYS A 149 -22.03 -2.37 16.03
N LYS A 150 -20.97 -1.57 15.91
CA LYS A 150 -20.70 -0.75 14.71
C LYS A 150 -20.27 -1.66 13.55
N SER A 151 -19.37 -2.60 13.81
CA SER A 151 -18.94 -3.61 12.85
C SER A 151 -20.10 -4.48 12.35
N LYS A 152 -20.96 -4.98 13.25
CA LYS A 152 -22.16 -5.75 12.86
C LYS A 152 -23.12 -4.94 11.99
N LEU A 153 -23.35 -3.67 12.33
CA LEU A 153 -24.17 -2.78 11.53
C LEU A 153 -23.61 -2.61 10.11
N TYR A 154 -22.28 -2.50 9.98
CA TYR A 154 -21.64 -2.40 8.67
C TYR A 154 -21.71 -3.69 7.87
N LEU A 155 -21.55 -4.86 8.49
CA LEU A 155 -21.78 -6.15 7.85
C LEU A 155 -23.22 -6.28 7.36
N ASN A 156 -24.22 -5.93 8.18
CA ASN A 156 -25.63 -5.99 7.80
C ASN A 156 -25.93 -5.08 6.59
N ARG A 157 -25.36 -3.87 6.56
CA ARG A 157 -25.46 -2.97 5.40
C ARG A 157 -24.79 -3.57 4.15
N LEU A 158 -23.64 -4.21 4.33
CA LEU A 158 -22.93 -4.86 3.23
C LEU A 158 -23.75 -6.04 2.68
N VAL A 159 -24.35 -6.86 3.54
CA VAL A 159 -25.26 -7.95 3.12
C VAL A 159 -26.42 -7.41 2.30
N ALA A 160 -27.11 -6.36 2.76
CA ALA A 160 -28.18 -5.75 2.00
C ALA A 160 -27.72 -5.27 0.61
N ILE A 161 -26.51 -4.68 0.52
CA ILE A 161 -25.90 -4.28 -0.76
C ILE A 161 -25.66 -5.50 -1.65
N LEU A 162 -25.12 -6.58 -1.11
CA LEU A 162 -24.73 -7.78 -1.86
C LEU A 162 -25.91 -8.58 -2.41
N TYR A 163 -26.99 -8.68 -1.63
CA TYR A 163 -28.21 -9.36 -2.04
C TYR A 163 -29.12 -8.49 -2.92
N SER A 164 -28.84 -7.17 -3.02
CA SER A 164 -29.63 -6.25 -3.86
C SER A 164 -29.25 -6.23 -5.34
N GLY A 165 -28.13 -6.84 -5.77
CA GLY A 165 -27.65 -6.68 -7.15
C GLY A 165 -26.59 -7.67 -7.66
N THR A 166 -26.21 -7.50 -8.92
CA THR A 166 -25.17 -8.25 -9.64
C THR A 166 -23.75 -7.91 -9.15
N LYS A 167 -22.74 -8.68 -9.58
CA LYS A 167 -21.32 -8.44 -9.21
C LYS A 167 -20.80 -7.08 -9.70
N GLU A 168 -21.27 -6.61 -10.85
CA GLU A 168 -20.87 -5.30 -11.40
C GLU A 168 -21.45 -4.15 -10.58
N GLU A 169 -22.70 -4.29 -10.14
CA GLU A 169 -23.36 -3.33 -9.25
C GLU A 169 -22.70 -3.29 -7.87
N GLU A 170 -22.32 -4.45 -7.32
CA GLU A 170 -21.52 -4.55 -6.10
C GLU A 170 -20.23 -3.75 -6.22
N MET A 171 -19.44 -3.98 -7.28
CA MET A 171 -18.19 -3.24 -7.51
C MET A 171 -18.43 -1.73 -7.60
N LYS A 172 -19.51 -1.30 -8.25
CA LYS A 172 -19.86 0.13 -8.36
C LYS A 172 -20.25 0.73 -7.01
N ILE A 173 -21.06 0.02 -6.22
CA ILE A 173 -21.49 0.47 -4.90
C ILE A 173 -20.29 0.52 -3.94
N VAL A 174 -19.47 -0.53 -3.91
CA VAL A 174 -18.26 -0.58 -3.08
C VAL A 174 -17.28 0.53 -3.48
N SER A 175 -17.02 0.75 -4.77
CA SER A 175 -16.20 1.89 -5.22
C SER A 175 -16.73 3.24 -4.72
N ASN A 176 -18.05 3.45 -4.77
CA ASN A 176 -18.68 4.67 -4.26
C ASN A 176 -18.57 4.79 -2.74
N LEU A 177 -18.72 3.70 -1.99
CA LEU A 177 -18.52 3.68 -0.55
C LEU A 177 -17.09 4.07 -0.18
N PHE A 178 -16.09 3.55 -0.89
CA PHE A 178 -14.69 3.95 -0.69
C PHE A 178 -14.43 5.42 -1.02
N ARG A 179 -15.17 5.99 -1.98
CA ARG A 179 -15.06 7.39 -2.37
C ARG A 179 -15.73 8.36 -1.40
N PHE A 180 -16.91 8.02 -0.89
CA PHE A 180 -17.77 8.96 -0.16
C PHE A 180 -17.93 8.65 1.34
N GLU A 181 -17.71 7.39 1.77
CA GLU A 181 -17.95 6.90 3.13
C GLU A 181 -16.66 6.36 3.76
N THR A 182 -15.77 7.26 4.17
CA THR A 182 -14.41 6.91 4.63
C THR A 182 -14.37 5.96 5.83
N GLU A 183 -15.32 6.07 6.77
CA GLU A 183 -15.41 5.14 7.91
C GLU A 183 -15.82 3.73 7.47
N PHE A 184 -16.75 3.62 6.52
CA PHE A 184 -17.18 2.35 5.96
C PHE A 184 -16.06 1.71 5.14
N ALA A 185 -15.35 2.53 4.36
CA ALA A 185 -14.16 2.14 3.60
C ALA A 185 -13.04 1.58 4.49
N PHE A 186 -12.80 2.23 5.64
CA PHE A 186 -11.85 1.75 6.64
C PHE A 186 -12.26 0.39 7.21
N PHE A 187 -13.55 0.23 7.55
CA PHE A 187 -14.08 -1.05 8.01
C PHE A 187 -13.86 -2.17 6.97
N LEU A 188 -14.26 -1.95 5.72
CA LEU A 188 -14.15 -2.94 4.63
C LEU A 188 -12.70 -3.37 4.32
N SER A 189 -11.74 -2.46 4.49
CA SER A 189 -10.33 -2.71 4.15
C SER A 189 -9.48 -3.20 5.31
N LYS A 190 -9.83 -2.88 6.56
CA LYS A 190 -8.99 -3.16 7.74
C LYS A 190 -9.65 -4.05 8.78
N GLN A 191 -10.96 -3.91 8.99
CA GLN A 191 -11.64 -4.54 10.13
C GLN A 191 -12.40 -5.81 9.73
N MET A 192 -12.60 -6.04 8.43
CA MET A 192 -13.23 -7.26 7.94
C MET A 192 -12.29 -8.48 7.96
N PHE A 193 -10.97 -8.33 7.78
CA PHE A 193 -10.05 -9.48 7.72
C PHE A 193 -9.69 -10.02 9.11
N THR A 194 -10.68 -10.50 9.85
CA THR A 194 -10.51 -11.03 11.21
C THR A 194 -10.93 -12.49 11.29
N VAL A 195 -10.36 -13.20 12.26
CA VAL A 195 -10.72 -14.60 12.58
C VAL A 195 -12.22 -14.77 12.90
N GLU A 196 -12.88 -13.70 13.36
CA GLU A 196 -14.30 -13.70 13.71
C GLU A 196 -15.23 -13.91 12.51
N LEU A 197 -14.75 -13.72 11.27
CA LEU A 197 -15.57 -14.01 10.09
C LEU A 197 -15.66 -15.50 9.76
N ILE A 198 -14.82 -16.36 10.34
CA ILE A 198 -14.76 -17.81 10.05
C ILE A 198 -16.15 -18.50 9.99
N PRO A 199 -17.10 -18.24 10.90
CA PRO A 199 -18.41 -18.87 10.86
C PRO A 199 -19.20 -18.59 9.58
N LEU A 200 -18.96 -17.43 8.94
CA LEU A 200 -19.59 -17.09 7.66
C LEU A 200 -18.93 -17.79 6.46
N ILE A 201 -17.73 -18.34 6.63
CA ILE A 201 -16.89 -18.81 5.52
C ILE A 201 -17.22 -20.25 5.16
N HIS A 202 -17.65 -20.44 3.92
CA HIS A 202 -17.94 -21.77 3.40
C HIS A 202 -16.69 -22.50 2.85
N GLY A 203 -16.70 -23.84 2.93
CA GLY A 203 -15.73 -24.73 2.26
C GLY A 203 -14.62 -25.30 3.14
N SER A 204 -13.69 -26.03 2.52
CA SER A 204 -12.56 -26.70 3.19
C SER A 204 -11.43 -25.78 3.63
N PHE A 205 -11.59 -24.46 3.46
CA PHE A 205 -10.61 -23.42 3.77
C PHE A 205 -9.92 -23.64 5.11
N LEU A 206 -10.72 -23.80 6.17
CA LEU A 206 -10.21 -23.94 7.52
C LEU A 206 -9.50 -25.29 7.71
N GLN A 207 -10.02 -26.36 7.12
CA GLN A 207 -9.46 -27.72 7.24
C GLN A 207 -8.04 -27.80 6.69
N GLU A 208 -7.76 -27.10 5.58
CA GLU A 208 -6.44 -27.02 4.97
C GLU A 208 -5.41 -26.37 5.91
N ILE A 209 -5.78 -25.25 6.52
CA ILE A 209 -4.94 -24.51 7.47
C ILE A 209 -4.72 -25.33 8.75
N LEU A 210 -5.80 -25.88 9.30
CA LEU A 210 -5.74 -26.64 10.55
C LEU A 210 -4.97 -27.96 10.42
N ARG A 211 -4.84 -28.52 9.21
CA ARG A 211 -4.10 -29.77 8.99
C ARG A 211 -2.60 -29.61 9.19
N THR A 212 -2.02 -28.49 8.75
CA THR A 212 -0.56 -28.26 8.70
C THR A 212 -0.01 -27.52 9.92
N HIS A 213 -0.88 -27.04 10.80
CA HIS A 213 -0.50 -26.23 11.95
C HIS A 213 -0.01 -27.07 13.14
N ASP A 214 1.01 -26.57 13.86
CA ASP A 214 1.59 -27.20 15.05
C ASP A 214 0.56 -27.22 16.20
N GLU A 215 0.30 -28.42 16.74
CA GLU A 215 -0.71 -28.63 17.78
C GLU A 215 -0.42 -27.83 19.07
N ARG A 216 0.85 -27.52 19.37
CA ARG A 216 1.25 -26.79 20.59
C ARG A 216 0.87 -25.31 20.51
N TYR A 217 1.07 -24.70 19.35
CA TYR A 217 0.69 -23.31 19.09
C TYR A 217 -0.82 -23.17 19.02
N PHE A 218 -1.49 -24.16 18.43
CA PHE A 218 -2.94 -24.23 18.42
C PHE A 218 -3.50 -24.28 19.86
N HIS A 219 -2.97 -25.16 20.71
CA HIS A 219 -3.46 -25.30 22.08
C HIS A 219 -3.33 -24.02 22.90
N PHE A 220 -2.28 -23.23 22.67
CA PHE A 220 -2.09 -21.92 23.30
C PHE A 220 -3.21 -20.93 22.93
N ILE A 221 -3.72 -20.98 21.70
CA ILE A 221 -4.67 -20.01 21.15
C ILE A 221 -6.13 -20.40 21.41
N LEU A 222 -6.43 -21.68 21.67
CA LEU A 222 -7.79 -22.17 21.91
C LEU A 222 -8.56 -21.37 22.98
N SER A 223 -7.90 -20.90 24.03
CA SER A 223 -8.54 -20.10 25.09
C SER A 223 -8.81 -18.64 24.72
N ILE A 224 -8.27 -18.18 23.59
CA ILE A 224 -8.36 -16.79 23.12
C ILE A 224 -9.46 -16.64 22.07
N LEU A 225 -9.81 -17.73 21.36
CA LEU A 225 -10.81 -17.72 20.30
C LEU A 225 -12.23 -17.54 20.85
N SER A 226 -13.06 -16.83 20.08
CA SER A 226 -14.47 -16.65 20.42
C SER A 226 -15.23 -17.99 20.35
N PRO A 227 -16.32 -18.16 21.13
CA PRO A 227 -17.10 -19.39 21.10
C PRO A 227 -17.61 -19.80 19.71
N PRO A 228 -18.14 -18.89 18.86
CA PRO A 228 -18.56 -19.24 17.50
C PRO A 228 -17.41 -19.80 16.65
N VAL A 229 -16.25 -19.16 16.70
CA VAL A 229 -15.05 -19.60 15.97
C VAL A 229 -14.56 -20.96 16.46
N LEU A 230 -14.54 -21.16 17.77
CA LEU A 230 -14.13 -22.43 18.39
C LEU A 230 -15.04 -23.59 17.97
N GLU A 231 -16.34 -23.35 17.86
CA GLU A 231 -17.30 -24.35 17.43
C GLU A 231 -17.04 -24.79 15.98
N VAL A 232 -16.84 -23.84 15.07
CA VAL A 232 -16.54 -24.12 13.67
C VAL A 232 -15.22 -24.89 13.54
N ILE A 233 -14.20 -24.51 14.31
CA ILE A 233 -12.93 -25.23 14.40
C ILE A 233 -13.12 -26.67 14.88
N ARG A 234 -13.90 -26.89 15.95
CA ARG A 234 -14.19 -28.23 16.49
C ARG A 234 -14.88 -29.12 15.47
N ARG A 235 -15.80 -28.56 14.68
CA ARG A 235 -16.48 -29.26 13.57
C ARG A 235 -15.55 -29.55 12.39
N SER A 236 -14.52 -28.74 12.19
CA SER A 236 -13.61 -28.80 11.04
C SER A 236 -12.42 -29.76 11.20
N ILE A 237 -12.19 -30.32 12.39
CA ILE A 237 -11.10 -31.30 12.61
C ILE A 237 -11.62 -32.59 13.25
N SER A 238 -10.88 -33.68 13.05
CA SER A 238 -11.26 -34.96 13.63
C SER A 238 -11.21 -34.91 15.15
N LYS A 239 -12.10 -35.69 15.80
CA LYS A 239 -12.13 -35.81 17.28
C LYS A 239 -10.77 -36.24 17.85
N ASN A 240 -10.01 -37.06 17.11
CA ASN A 240 -8.68 -37.49 17.53
C ASN A 240 -7.67 -36.34 17.47
N LYS A 241 -7.65 -35.56 16.38
CA LYS A 241 -6.76 -34.40 16.28
C LYS A 241 -7.07 -33.36 17.36
N MET A 242 -8.35 -33.10 17.64
CA MET A 242 -8.74 -32.18 18.72
C MET A 242 -8.23 -32.65 20.08
N LYS A 243 -8.34 -33.94 20.39
CA LYS A 243 -7.76 -34.49 21.62
C LYS A 243 -6.25 -34.31 21.70
N HIS A 244 -5.53 -34.53 20.58
CA HIS A 244 -4.08 -34.30 20.53
C HIS A 244 -3.71 -32.83 20.76
N ILE A 245 -4.50 -31.89 20.25
CA ILE A 245 -4.29 -30.46 20.51
C ILE A 245 -4.57 -30.15 21.98
N GLU A 246 -5.68 -30.63 22.54
CA GLU A 246 -6.06 -30.38 23.94
C GLU A 246 -5.06 -30.97 24.95
N THR A 247 -4.30 -32.01 24.57
CA THR A 247 -3.26 -32.62 25.43
C THR A 247 -1.84 -32.13 25.14
N ALA A 248 -1.62 -31.34 24.07
CA ALA A 248 -0.32 -30.79 23.73
C ALA A 248 0.14 -29.72 24.75
N PRO A 249 1.45 -29.52 24.95
CA PRO A 249 1.94 -28.44 25.80
C PRO A 249 1.58 -27.06 25.22
N LYS A 250 1.10 -26.15 26.07
CA LYS A 250 0.82 -24.75 25.69
C LYS A 250 2.14 -24.00 25.45
N VAL A 251 2.51 -23.82 24.20
CA VAL A 251 3.70 -23.04 23.83
C VAL A 251 3.24 -21.75 23.17
N LYS A 252 3.72 -20.60 23.67
CA LYS A 252 3.45 -19.31 23.03
C LYS A 252 4.08 -19.33 21.62
N PRO A 253 3.29 -19.12 20.56
CA PRO A 253 3.80 -19.11 19.20
C PRO A 253 4.75 -17.92 18.98
N PRO A 254 5.76 -18.06 18.09
CA PRO A 254 6.49 -16.92 17.54
C PRO A 254 5.55 -15.93 16.84
N GLU A 255 5.97 -14.67 16.72
CA GLU A 255 5.18 -13.65 16.03
C GLU A 255 4.88 -14.04 14.57
N GLY A 256 3.59 -13.99 14.19
CA GLY A 256 3.11 -14.34 12.86
C GLY A 256 2.92 -15.85 12.62
N GLU A 257 3.30 -16.71 13.57
CA GLU A 257 3.06 -18.16 13.52
C GLU A 257 1.87 -18.60 14.36
N ASP A 258 1.15 -17.66 14.98
CA ASP A 258 -0.08 -17.98 15.68
C ASP A 258 -1.22 -18.27 14.69
N LEU A 259 -2.13 -19.18 15.06
CA LEU A 259 -3.26 -19.60 14.23
C LEU A 259 -4.15 -18.44 13.77
N ILE A 260 -4.38 -17.42 14.62
CA ILE A 260 -5.17 -16.25 14.24
C ILE A 260 -4.49 -15.52 13.09
N SER A 261 -3.19 -15.23 13.23
CA SER A 261 -2.38 -14.61 12.20
C SER A 261 -2.38 -15.39 10.88
N ILE A 262 -2.28 -16.72 10.95
CA ILE A 262 -2.27 -17.57 9.75
C ILE A 262 -3.63 -17.53 9.07
N ILE A 263 -4.72 -17.68 9.81
CA ILE A 263 -6.08 -17.65 9.27
C ILE A 263 -6.34 -16.29 8.63
N GLU A 264 -6.11 -15.17 9.32
CA GLU A 264 -6.31 -13.83 8.77
C GLU A 264 -5.48 -13.59 7.50
N SER A 265 -4.24 -14.07 7.46
CA SER A 265 -3.38 -13.94 6.28
C SER A 265 -3.91 -14.76 5.10
N GLU A 266 -4.37 -15.98 5.35
CA GLU A 266 -4.99 -16.83 4.33
C GLU A 266 -6.36 -16.30 3.87
N LEU A 267 -7.15 -15.70 4.77
CA LEU A 267 -8.39 -15.00 4.42
C LEU A 267 -8.10 -13.85 3.47
N TYR A 268 -7.11 -13.03 3.83
CA TYR A 268 -6.66 -11.94 2.98
C TYR A 268 -6.16 -12.46 1.63
N LYS A 269 -5.40 -13.56 1.60
CA LYS A 269 -4.89 -14.16 0.36
C LYS A 269 -6.01 -14.58 -0.59
N ARG A 270 -7.00 -15.32 -0.08
CA ARG A 270 -8.00 -16.00 -0.92
C ARG A 270 -9.16 -15.09 -1.30
N PHE A 271 -9.58 -14.23 -0.37
CA PHE A 271 -10.85 -13.51 -0.49
C PHE A 271 -10.68 -12.00 -0.68
N ALA A 272 -9.50 -11.43 -0.47
CA ALA A 272 -9.29 -10.02 -0.77
C ALA A 272 -9.42 -9.76 -2.29
N ARG A 273 -10.09 -8.67 -2.64
CA ARG A 273 -10.27 -8.20 -4.01
C ARG A 273 -9.68 -6.81 -4.15
N ASN A 274 -9.00 -6.58 -5.27
CA ASN A 274 -8.46 -5.26 -5.61
C ASN A 274 -9.62 -4.33 -5.95
N LEU A 275 -9.67 -3.20 -5.26
CA LEU A 275 -10.56 -2.10 -5.56
C LEU A 275 -9.73 -0.90 -5.99
N TYR A 276 -10.07 -0.38 -7.16
CA TYR A 276 -9.59 0.90 -7.62
C TYR A 276 -10.76 1.86 -7.59
N TYR A 277 -10.60 2.95 -6.85
CA TYR A 277 -11.62 3.96 -6.74
C TYR A 277 -11.02 5.34 -7.03
N GLU A 278 -11.88 6.21 -7.53
CA GLU A 278 -11.50 7.58 -7.88
C GLU A 278 -11.49 8.43 -6.60
N GLU A 279 -10.32 8.98 -6.27
CA GLU A 279 -10.13 9.89 -5.13
C GLU A 279 -9.99 11.35 -5.59
N GLY A 280 -10.41 11.64 -6.82
CA GLY A 280 -10.35 12.96 -7.42
C GLY A 280 -9.76 12.93 -8.82
N THR A 281 -9.30 14.08 -9.27
CA THR A 281 -8.81 14.26 -10.64
C THR A 281 -7.47 14.96 -10.62
N ILE A 282 -6.54 14.49 -11.45
CA ILE A 282 -5.23 15.09 -11.65
C ILE A 282 -5.13 15.61 -13.09
N PHE A 283 -4.32 16.65 -13.28
CA PHE A 283 -3.91 17.04 -14.62
C PHE A 283 -2.64 16.30 -15.00
N THR A 284 -2.64 15.78 -16.21
CA THR A 284 -1.50 15.06 -16.77
C THR A 284 -1.23 15.55 -18.17
N TYR A 285 0.04 15.52 -18.56
CA TYR A 285 0.49 16.09 -19.82
C TYR A 285 1.17 15.04 -20.69
N ARG A 286 1.15 15.25 -22.00
CA ARG A 286 1.89 14.46 -22.99
C ARG A 286 2.52 15.37 -24.03
N GLU A 287 3.59 14.91 -24.67
CA GLU A 287 4.24 15.62 -25.78
C GLU A 287 3.46 15.46 -27.09
N GLU A 288 2.70 14.38 -27.22
CA GLU A 288 1.84 14.09 -28.37
C GLU A 288 0.39 13.87 -27.91
N GLY A 289 -0.58 14.39 -28.67
CA GLY A 289 -1.99 14.31 -28.33
C GLY A 289 -2.88 15.07 -29.31
N GLU A 290 -4.17 15.15 -28.98
CA GLU A 290 -5.19 15.86 -29.77
C GLU A 290 -5.08 17.38 -29.59
N GLU A 291 -5.16 18.14 -30.69
CA GLU A 291 -4.99 19.61 -30.70
C GLU A 291 -5.88 20.37 -29.72
N ASN A 292 -7.08 19.84 -29.43
CA ASN A 292 -8.05 20.46 -28.52
C ASN A 292 -7.56 20.57 -27.06
N GLY A 293 -6.51 19.85 -26.67
CA GLY A 293 -5.93 19.87 -25.32
C GLY A 293 -4.58 20.59 -25.21
N LYS A 294 -4.14 21.29 -26.25
CA LYS A 294 -2.80 21.87 -26.31
C LYS A 294 -2.67 23.11 -25.40
N GLU A 295 -1.71 23.10 -24.48
CA GLU A 295 -1.41 24.16 -23.53
C GLU A 295 0.08 24.49 -23.55
N THR A 296 0.41 25.79 -23.59
CA THR A 296 1.81 26.24 -23.53
C THR A 296 2.25 26.39 -22.08
N ILE A 297 3.14 25.50 -21.64
CA ILE A 297 3.69 25.53 -20.28
C ILE A 297 4.95 26.41 -20.25
N PRO A 298 5.00 27.44 -19.39
CA PRO A 298 6.13 28.35 -19.32
C PRO A 298 7.24 27.78 -18.45
N PHE A 299 7.92 26.74 -18.93
CA PHE A 299 9.09 26.20 -18.23
C PHE A 299 10.16 27.27 -18.03
N GLU A 300 10.79 27.22 -16.86
CA GLU A 300 11.86 28.13 -16.46
C GLU A 300 13.20 27.39 -16.38
N ASP A 301 14.28 28.17 -16.30
CA ASP A 301 15.60 27.63 -16.02
C ASP A 301 15.60 26.80 -14.73
N SER A 302 16.12 25.59 -14.85
CA SER A 302 16.18 24.59 -13.79
C SER A 302 17.61 24.06 -13.57
N GLU A 303 18.65 24.73 -14.08
CA GLU A 303 20.06 24.28 -13.94
C GLU A 303 20.53 24.05 -12.50
N ARG A 304 19.86 24.65 -11.51
CA ARG A 304 20.15 24.42 -10.07
C ARG A 304 19.52 23.15 -9.51
N PHE A 305 18.70 22.45 -10.28
CA PHE A 305 18.04 21.24 -9.83
C PHE A 305 18.93 20.03 -10.11
N ASP A 306 19.18 19.25 -9.08
CA ASP A 306 19.93 18.01 -9.13
C ASP A 306 18.97 16.85 -8.92
N PHE A 307 18.63 16.17 -10.01
CA PHE A 307 17.79 14.99 -9.99
C PHE A 307 18.67 13.75 -9.98
N THR A 308 18.47 12.90 -8.97
CA THR A 308 19.15 11.61 -8.86
C THR A 308 18.11 10.53 -8.67
N GLY A 309 18.22 9.43 -9.41
CA GLY A 309 17.34 8.27 -9.23
C GLY A 309 17.98 6.97 -9.65
N ASN A 310 17.53 5.86 -9.06
CA ASN A 310 17.94 4.53 -9.45
C ASN A 310 17.22 4.09 -10.73
N GLY A 311 17.99 3.70 -11.75
CA GLY A 311 17.44 3.37 -13.08
C GLY A 311 16.93 4.60 -13.84
N GLU A 312 16.23 4.35 -14.95
CA GLU A 312 15.75 5.39 -15.87
C GLU A 312 14.22 5.35 -16.01
N PHE A 313 13.51 5.21 -14.89
CA PHE A 313 12.05 5.07 -14.88
C PHE A 313 11.32 6.41 -14.84
N LEU A 314 11.93 7.41 -14.21
CA LEU A 314 11.37 8.74 -14.03
C LEU A 314 12.40 9.77 -14.44
N GLU A 315 11.93 10.83 -15.10
CA GLU A 315 12.77 11.92 -15.57
C GLU A 315 12.21 13.24 -15.07
N PHE A 316 13.08 14.11 -14.54
CA PHE A 316 12.69 15.47 -14.22
C PHE A 316 12.52 16.27 -15.51
N TYR A 317 11.27 16.60 -15.83
CA TYR A 317 10.92 17.21 -17.12
C TYR A 317 11.19 18.72 -17.12
N GLY A 318 10.90 19.41 -16.02
CA GLY A 318 11.13 20.85 -15.89
C GLY A 318 10.36 21.44 -14.72
N LYS A 319 10.51 22.75 -14.50
CA LYS A 319 9.74 23.51 -13.50
C LYS A 319 9.06 24.72 -14.09
N THR A 320 8.04 25.20 -13.40
CA THR A 320 7.54 26.57 -13.48
C THR A 320 7.72 27.24 -12.11
N LYS A 321 7.20 28.46 -11.93
CA LYS A 321 7.20 29.16 -10.63
C LYS A 321 6.53 28.37 -9.51
N THR A 322 5.55 27.53 -9.84
CA THR A 322 4.65 26.90 -8.86
C THR A 322 4.51 25.40 -9.03
N LYS A 323 5.15 24.79 -10.04
CA LYS A 323 5.02 23.36 -10.32
C LYS A 323 6.33 22.72 -10.77
N LEU A 324 6.53 21.46 -10.39
CA LEU A 324 7.53 20.54 -10.90
C LEU A 324 6.85 19.53 -11.82
N PHE A 325 7.53 19.15 -12.89
CA PHE A 325 7.02 18.19 -13.87
C PHE A 325 7.94 16.98 -13.96
N PHE A 326 7.35 15.78 -13.93
CA PHE A 326 8.09 14.52 -14.03
C PHE A 326 7.50 13.64 -15.12
N LYS A 327 8.34 13.16 -16.04
CA LYS A 327 7.94 12.25 -17.12
C LYS A 327 8.20 10.81 -16.72
N THR A 328 7.19 9.96 -16.83
CA THR A 328 7.34 8.50 -16.69
C THR A 328 7.96 7.91 -17.96
N LYS A 329 8.99 7.09 -17.81
CA LYS A 329 9.63 6.35 -18.92
C LYS A 329 9.13 4.90 -19.04
N GLU A 330 8.40 4.44 -18.04
CA GLU A 330 7.79 3.12 -17.98
C GLU A 330 6.41 3.19 -17.31
N TRP A 331 5.62 2.12 -17.44
CA TRP A 331 4.34 2.01 -16.73
C TRP A 331 4.59 1.86 -15.23
N MET A 332 4.05 2.78 -14.45
CA MET A 332 4.16 2.77 -12.98
C MET A 332 2.95 2.09 -12.36
N GLU A 333 3.21 1.14 -11.48
CA GLU A 333 2.19 0.58 -10.59
C GLU A 333 1.83 1.61 -9.51
N SER A 334 2.86 2.11 -8.83
CA SER A 334 2.77 3.15 -7.82
C SER A 334 4.00 4.06 -7.85
N ILE A 335 3.80 5.34 -7.56
CA ILE A 335 4.87 6.30 -7.33
C ILE A 335 4.45 7.26 -6.22
N ARG A 336 5.38 7.51 -5.31
CA ARG A 336 5.20 8.36 -4.14
C ARG A 336 6.25 9.47 -4.15
N PHE A 337 5.80 10.68 -3.85
CA PHE A 337 6.59 11.88 -3.65
C PHE A 337 6.38 12.36 -2.22
N ASP A 338 7.46 12.56 -1.48
CA ASP A 338 7.46 13.19 -0.16
C ASP A 338 8.24 14.50 -0.26
N PHE A 339 7.50 15.61 -0.27
CA PHE A 339 8.03 16.96 -0.38
C PHE A 339 8.27 17.52 1.03
N PHE A 340 9.52 17.81 1.36
CA PHE A 340 9.87 18.38 2.66
C PHE A 340 9.77 19.90 2.61
N LEU A 341 8.67 20.47 3.13
CA LEU A 341 8.53 21.93 3.28
C LEU A 341 9.43 22.45 4.39
N THR A 342 9.44 21.73 5.50
CA THR A 342 10.38 21.90 6.61
C THR A 342 10.75 20.53 7.16
N ARG A 343 11.66 20.45 8.13
CA ARG A 343 11.89 19.18 8.85
C ARG A 343 10.64 18.69 9.59
N LYS A 344 9.64 19.53 9.88
CA LYS A 344 8.42 19.14 10.62
C LYS A 344 7.22 18.92 9.72
N GLU A 345 7.30 19.34 8.47
CA GLU A 345 6.18 19.39 7.56
C GLU A 345 6.54 18.75 6.22
N ILE A 346 5.82 17.69 5.91
CA ILE A 346 6.00 16.88 4.71
C ILE A 346 4.66 16.86 3.99
N GLU A 347 4.66 17.23 2.71
CA GLU A 347 3.53 17.03 1.80
C GLU A 347 3.76 15.77 0.98
N THR A 348 2.88 14.78 1.14
CA THR A 348 2.95 13.51 0.41
C THR A 348 1.99 13.52 -0.77
N LYS A 349 2.46 13.06 -1.93
CA LYS A 349 1.60 12.71 -3.07
C LYS A 349 1.90 11.31 -3.56
N GLU A 350 0.86 10.50 -3.69
CA GLU A 350 0.94 9.15 -4.22
C GLU A 350 0.02 9.03 -5.44
N PHE A 351 0.52 8.32 -6.45
CA PHE A 351 -0.16 8.09 -7.71
C PHE A 351 -0.04 6.62 -8.10
N HIS A 352 -1.10 6.08 -8.70
CA HIS A 352 -1.18 4.69 -9.11
C HIS A 352 -1.54 4.58 -10.60
N ARG A 353 -1.13 3.47 -11.22
CA ARG A 353 -1.48 3.10 -12.61
C ARG A 353 -1.21 4.22 -13.61
N LEU A 354 0.04 4.68 -13.64
CA LEU A 354 0.48 5.72 -14.56
C LEU A 354 1.07 5.09 -15.82
N PRO A 355 0.53 5.40 -17.01
CA PRO A 355 1.14 4.97 -18.26
C PRO A 355 2.55 5.51 -18.46
N LYS A 356 3.28 4.88 -19.37
CA LYS A 356 4.52 5.39 -19.92
C LYS A 356 4.29 6.72 -20.68
N ASP A 357 5.30 7.57 -20.71
CA ASP A 357 5.35 8.88 -21.38
C ASP A 357 4.31 9.89 -20.85
N LEU A 358 3.87 9.68 -19.62
CA LEU A 358 2.97 10.59 -18.93
C LEU A 358 3.80 11.61 -18.13
N ILE A 359 3.47 12.89 -18.29
CA ILE A 359 4.07 13.96 -17.51
C ILE A 359 3.12 14.32 -16.36
N LEU A 360 3.60 14.14 -15.13
CA LEU A 360 2.90 14.47 -13.90
C LEU A 360 3.26 15.88 -13.45
N GLU A 361 2.29 16.61 -12.92
CA GLU A 361 2.53 17.87 -12.21
C GLU A 361 2.48 17.67 -10.69
N ILE A 362 3.48 18.25 -10.00
CA ILE A 362 3.59 18.29 -8.55
C ILE A 362 3.75 19.77 -8.15
N PRO A 363 3.11 20.27 -7.07
CA PRO A 363 3.35 21.62 -6.58
C PRO A 363 4.83 21.85 -6.27
N TYR A 364 5.30 23.05 -6.58
CA TYR A 364 6.63 23.52 -6.23
C TYR A 364 6.52 24.62 -5.19
N TYR A 365 7.30 24.48 -4.13
CA TYR A 365 7.44 25.49 -3.10
C TYR A 365 8.91 25.89 -3.04
N GLU A 366 9.20 27.15 -3.37
CA GLU A 366 10.57 27.67 -3.42
C GLU A 366 11.27 27.60 -2.06
N THR A 367 10.52 27.77 -0.97
CA THR A 367 11.01 27.64 0.42
C THR A 367 11.18 26.19 0.87
N GLY A 368 10.78 25.23 0.03
CA GLY A 368 10.89 23.82 0.31
C GLY A 368 12.33 23.36 0.43
N LEU A 369 12.57 22.30 1.20
CA LEU A 369 13.89 21.74 1.43
C LEU A 369 14.39 20.87 0.27
N PHE A 370 13.68 19.79 0.01
CA PHE A 370 14.00 18.87 -1.06
C PHE A 370 12.79 17.98 -1.31
N LEU A 371 12.84 17.24 -2.40
CA LEU A 371 11.88 16.19 -2.70
C LEU A 371 12.60 14.85 -2.72
N VAL A 372 12.04 13.86 -2.03
CA VAL A 372 12.41 12.45 -2.20
C VAL A 372 11.19 11.66 -2.63
N GLY A 373 11.43 10.54 -3.29
CA GLY A 373 10.36 9.68 -3.73
C GLY A 373 10.83 8.29 -4.08
N ALA A 374 9.87 7.43 -4.33
CA ALA A 374 10.10 6.05 -4.72
C ALA A 374 8.91 5.52 -5.52
N GLY A 375 9.14 4.48 -6.29
CA GLY A 375 8.10 3.85 -7.10
C GLY A 375 8.38 2.39 -7.42
N ILE A 376 7.33 1.74 -7.91
CA ILE A 376 7.34 0.36 -8.40
C ILE A 376 6.77 0.36 -9.81
N THR A 377 7.52 -0.17 -10.77
CA THR A 377 7.07 -0.32 -12.16
C THR A 377 6.12 -1.52 -12.30
N LYS A 378 5.40 -1.62 -13.42
CA LYS A 378 4.54 -2.79 -13.72
C LYS A 378 5.33 -4.11 -13.74
N PRO A 379 6.57 -4.17 -14.28
CA PRO A 379 7.46 -5.33 -14.13
C PRO A 379 8.01 -5.57 -12.71
N LYS A 380 7.49 -4.85 -11.70
CA LYS A 380 7.90 -4.94 -10.29
C LYS A 380 9.36 -4.55 -10.03
N GLN A 381 9.90 -3.63 -10.81
CA GLN A 381 11.21 -3.03 -10.52
C GLN A 381 11.03 -1.84 -9.57
N CYS A 382 11.82 -1.83 -8.50
CA CYS A 382 11.80 -0.76 -7.50
C CYS A 382 12.83 0.32 -7.82
N PHE A 383 12.47 1.57 -7.56
CA PHE A 383 13.39 2.69 -7.66
C PHE A 383 13.13 3.74 -6.59
N GLU A 384 14.19 4.48 -6.26
CA GLU A 384 14.17 5.67 -5.41
C GLU A 384 14.72 6.84 -6.21
N PHE A 385 14.29 8.05 -5.84
CA PHE A 385 14.79 9.27 -6.43
C PHE A 385 14.78 10.43 -5.43
N SER A 386 15.57 11.45 -5.74
CA SER A 386 15.65 12.71 -5.02
C SER A 386 15.82 13.87 -6.00
N LEU A 387 15.22 15.00 -5.67
CA LEU A 387 15.39 16.27 -6.36
C LEU A 387 15.85 17.31 -5.33
N LEU A 388 17.05 17.85 -5.54
CA LEU A 388 17.67 18.88 -4.68
C LEU A 388 17.79 20.18 -5.49
N TRP A 389 17.64 21.34 -4.85
CA TRP A 389 17.72 22.64 -5.55
C TRP A 389 18.43 23.74 -4.75
N PHE A 390 19.11 23.38 -3.67
CA PHE A 390 19.87 24.32 -2.85
C PHE A 390 21.35 24.28 -3.15
N ASP A 391 21.98 25.46 -3.13
CA ASP A 391 23.42 25.58 -3.01
C ASP A 391 23.78 25.39 -1.52
N TYR A 392 24.19 24.16 -1.15
CA TYR A 392 24.81 23.89 0.16
C TYR A 392 26.20 24.51 0.27
#